data_AF-A0AAD7ZQ08-F1
#
_entry.id   AF-A0AAD7ZQ08-F1
#
_cell.length_a   1.000
_cell.length_b   1.000
_cell.length_c   1.000
_cell.angle_alpha   90.00
_cell.angle_beta   90.00
_cell.angle_gamma   90.00
#
_symmetry.space_group_name_H-M   'P 1'
#
loop_
_entity.id
_entity.type
_entity.pdbx_description
1 polymer ?
#
loop_
_entity_poly.entity_id
_entity_poly.type
_entity_poly.pdbx_seq_one_letter_code
_entity_poly.pdbx_strand_id
1 'polypeptide(L)' 'QEIEFALNHLKSDAFRRIYGAAKPQKSSFLVLFCRSGSRAKKAMLKLKDSGFQKLITLHSF' A
#
# COMPACT_ATOMS: atom_id res chain seq x y z
N GLN A 1 -11.15 1.74 2.12
CA GLN A 1 -11.27 0.92 3.34
C GLN A 1 -10.41 -0.34 3.21
N GLU A 2 -10.37 -1.00 2.04
CA GLU A 2 -9.60 -2.23 1.84
C GLU A 2 -8.09 -2.14 2.17
N ILE A 3 -7.33 -1.19 1.60
CA ILE A 3 -5.87 -1.09 1.80
C ILE A 3 -5.49 -0.95 3.28
N GLU A 4 -6.26 -0.17 4.02
CA GLU A 4 -6.04 0.10 5.44
C GLU A 4 -6.32 -1.14 6.29
N PHE A 5 -7.41 -1.85 5.99
CA PHE A 5 -7.71 -3.13 6.64
C PHE A 5 -6.62 -4.16 6.35
N ALA A 6 -6.24 -4.30 5.08
CA ALA A 6 -5.24 -5.27 4.66
C ALA A 6 -3.89 -5.05 5.34
N LEU A 7 -3.46 -3.80 5.49
CA LEU A 7 -2.13 -3.49 6.01
C LEU A 7 -2.07 -3.32 7.53
N ASN A 8 -3.16 -2.92 8.18
CA ASN A 8 -3.15 -2.70 9.63
C ASN A 8 -3.77 -3.87 10.41
N HIS A 9 -4.73 -4.61 9.84
CA HIS A 9 -5.53 -5.59 10.59
C HIS A 9 -5.28 -7.05 10.18
N LEU A 10 -4.86 -7.33 8.94
CA LEU A 10 -4.51 -8.70 8.56
C LEU A 10 -3.16 -9.11 9.17
N LYS A 11 -3.11 -10.33 9.72
CA LYS A 11 -1.85 -11.00 10.07
C LYS A 11 -1.06 -11.32 8.80
N SER A 12 0.27 -11.43 8.91
CA SER A 12 1.17 -11.65 7.77
C SER A 12 0.82 -12.87 6.93
N ASP A 13 0.45 -13.99 7.57
CA ASP A 13 0.06 -15.22 6.86
C ASP A 13 -1.25 -15.07 6.09
N ALA A 14 -2.23 -14.39 6.68
CA ALA A 14 -3.51 -14.11 6.01
C ALA A 14 -3.31 -13.16 4.82
N PHE A 15 -2.49 -12.12 4.99
CA PHE A 15 -2.13 -11.20 3.91
C PHE A 15 -1.46 -11.96 2.75
N ARG A 16 -0.51 -12.85 3.05
CA ARG A 16 0.18 -13.67 2.05
C ARG A 16 -0.76 -14.63 1.33
N ARG A 17 -1.71 -15.24 2.03
CA ARG A 17 -2.72 -16.12 1.41
C ARG A 17 -3.67 -15.36 0.47
N ILE A 18 -4.10 -14.16 0.84
CA ILE A 18 -5.06 -13.37 0.05
C ILE A 18 -4.38 -12.70 -1.14
N TYR A 19 -3.22 -12.06 -0.92
CA TYR A 19 -2.56 -11.21 -1.92
C TYR A 19 -1.37 -11.87 -2.62
N GLY A 20 -0.98 -13.09 -2.21
CA GLY A 20 0.14 -13.82 -2.80
C GLY A 20 1.52 -13.24 -2.50
N ALA A 21 1.60 -12.14 -1.74
CA ALA A 21 2.82 -11.39 -1.47
C ALA A 21 3.09 -11.28 0.04
N ALA A 22 4.36 -11.09 0.39
CA ALA A 22 4.71 -10.78 1.77
C ALA A 22 4.09 -9.44 2.19
N LYS A 23 3.54 -9.39 3.40
CA LYS A 23 3.03 -8.14 3.97
C LYS A 23 4.17 -7.14 4.12
N PRO A 24 4.09 -5.93 3.54
CA PRO A 24 5.17 -4.96 3.61
C PRO A 24 5.33 -4.39 5.02
N GLN A 25 6.57 -4.06 5.38
CA GLN A 25 6.89 -3.34 6.60
C GLN A 25 6.78 -1.82 6.38
N LYS A 26 6.66 -1.05 7.45
CA LYS A 26 6.55 0.43 7.37
C LYS A 26 7.79 1.10 6.75
N SER A 27 8.94 0.43 6.82
CA SER A 27 10.21 0.84 6.21
C SER A 27 10.41 0.34 4.77
N SER A 28 9.52 -0.54 4.28
CA SER A 28 9.60 -1.07 2.92
C SER A 28 9.33 0.04 1.90
N PHE A 29 10.05 -0.01 0.78
CA PHE A 29 9.74 0.82 -0.37
C PHE A 29 8.46 0.32 -1.04
N LEU A 30 7.47 1.20 -1.17
CA LEU A 30 6.22 0.90 -1.86
C LEU A 30 6.06 1.80 -3.08
N VAL A 31 5.82 1.16 -4.22
CA VAL A 31 5.47 1.83 -5.47
C VAL A 31 3.98 1.65 -5.69
N LEU A 32 3.27 2.76 -5.80
CA LEU A 32 1.83 2.81 -5.97
C LEU A 32 1.51 3.25 -7.38
N PHE A 33 0.67 2.50 -8.06
CA PHE A 33 0.28 2.77 -9.43
C PHE A 33 -1.24 2.65 -9.58
N CYS A 34 -1.79 3.49 -10.45
CA CYS A 34 -3.09 3.27 -11.03
C CYS A 34 -3.15 3.91 -12.42
N ARG A 35 -4.16 3.56 -13.21
CA ARG A 35 -4.32 4.04 -14.60
C ARG A 35 -4.17 5.56 -14.78
N SER A 36 -4.62 6.37 -13.83
CA SER A 36 -4.62 7.84 -13.93
C SER A 36 -3.88 8.56 -12.79
N GLY A 37 -3.12 7.84 -11.96
CA GLY A 37 -2.44 8.37 -10.77
C GLY A 37 -3.35 8.79 -9.59
N SER A 38 -4.61 9.17 -9.84
CA SER A 38 -5.56 9.65 -8.82
C SER A 38 -5.75 8.70 -7.62
N ARG A 39 -5.98 7.40 -7.88
CA ARG A 39 -6.12 6.37 -6.84
C ARG A 39 -4.80 6.08 -6.13
N ALA A 40 -3.68 6.10 -6.85
CA ALA A 40 -2.36 5.90 -6.28
C ALA A 40 -2.03 7.04 -5.29
N LYS A 41 -2.36 8.29 -5.64
CA LYS A 41 -2.23 9.45 -4.75
C LYS A 41 -3.08 9.32 -3.48
N LYS A 42 -4.33 8.90 -3.62
CA LYS A 42 -5.21 8.64 -2.45
C LYS A 42 -4.67 7.52 -1.56
N ALA A 43 -4.18 6.43 -2.14
CA ALA A 43 -3.56 5.33 -1.39
C ALA A 43 -2.29 5.78 -0.68
N MET A 44 -1.46 6.58 -1.35
CA MET A 44 -0.23 7.12 -0.78
C MET A 44 -0.48 7.93 0.49
N LEU A 45 -1.49 8.81 0.47
CA LEU A 45 -1.85 9.62 1.65
C LEU A 45 -2.22 8.72 2.83
N LYS A 46 -3.10 7.73 2.61
CA LYS A 46 -3.50 6.79 3.66
C LYS A 46 -2.34 5.97 4.21
N LEU A 47 -1.43 5.54 3.34
CA LEU A 47 -0.25 4.80 3.76
C LEU A 47 0.69 5.67 4.57
N LYS A 48 0.87 6.92 4.17
CA LYS A 48 1.64 7.92 4.92
C LYS A 48 1.06 8.15 6.31
N ASP A 49 -0.27 8.33 6.41
CA ASP A 49 -0.97 8.49 7.69
C ASP A 49 -0.83 7.26 8.59
N SER A 50 -0.75 6.06 7.99
CA SER A 50 -0.49 4.82 8.73
C SER A 50 1.00 4.58 9.08
N GLY A 51 1.89 5.53 8.76
CA GLY A 51 3.31 5.50 9.15
C GLY A 51 4.27 4.83 8.14
N PHE A 52 3.85 4.58 6.90
CA PHE A 52 4.80 4.13 5.88
C PHE A 52 5.71 5.29 5.46
N GLN A 53 7.02 5.03 5.43
CA GLN A 53 8.03 6.08 5.27
C GLN A 53 8.44 6.29 3.82
N LYS A 54 8.45 5.22 3.02
CA LYS A 54 9.05 5.21 1.68
C LYS A 54 8.00 4.88 0.62
N LEU A 55 7.32 5.91 0.13
CA LEU A 55 6.21 5.80 -0.80
C LEU A 55 6.49 6.57 -2.10
N ILE A 56 6.30 5.94 -3.25
CA ILE A 56 6.42 6.56 -4.57
C ILE A 56 5.12 6.30 -5.34
N THR A 57 4.58 7.32 -6.00
CA THR A 57 3.44 7.16 -6.91
C THR A 57 3.89 7.27 -8.36
N LEU A 58 3.50 6.30 -9.17
CA LEU A 58 3.69 6.35 -10.61
C LEU A 58 2.47 7.02 -11.26
N HIS A 59 2.69 8.16 -11.89
CA HIS A 59 1.73 8.76 -12.81
C HIS A 59 2.08 8.26 -14.21
N SER A 60 1.15 7.56 -14.87
CA SER A 60 1.22 7.43 -16.33
C SER A 60 1.08 8.83 -16.91
N PHE A 61 2.06 9.23 -17.72
CA PHE A 61 2.07 10.46 -18.50
C PHE A 61 0.86 10.52 -19.44
#